data_AF-A0A0P7Y7V9-F1
#
_entry.id   AF-A0A0P7Y7V9-F1
#
_cell.length_a   1.000
_cell.length_b   1.000
_cell.length_c   1.000
_cell.angle_alpha   90.00
_cell.angle_beta   90.00
_cell.angle_gamma   90.00
#
_symmetry.space_group_name_H-M   'P 1'
#
loop_
_entity.id
_entity.type
_entity.pdbx_description
1 polymer ?
#
loop_
_entity_poly.entity_id
_entity_poly.type
_entity_poly.pdbx_seq_one_letter_code
_entity_poly.pdbx_strand_id
1 'polypeptide(L)'
;MRVLLTRAAEDCARSARFLRRLGIEAVCAPLIETRPADSAPALAACDGVIVTSAKAAAFLADLPQACRGKPIFAVGPRTARATARHGFVARHVGAGDAGSLMRAIPAIMPPPAHLLHVTGRDHKAEPARGLRARGFVVTLWEAYEARACPEFPPEGIDALKAGRIDAALHYSPRSAKLALARIGEAGLQARFAALRQVAISPDVAAILRDGGCRDVVVPPAPNEKAMFRVLPDA
;
A
#
# COMPACT_ATOMS: atom_id res chain seq x y z
N MET A 1 19.81 17.12 -3.61
CA MET A 1 19.55 15.74 -3.17
C MET A 1 18.45 15.05 -4.00
N ARG A 2 18.67 13.78 -4.34
CA ARG A 2 17.77 12.87 -5.06
C ARG A 2 17.60 11.55 -4.30
N VAL A 3 16.35 11.09 -4.18
CA VAL A 3 15.98 9.86 -3.46
C VAL A 3 15.25 8.87 -4.35
N LEU A 4 15.63 7.61 -4.24
CA LEU A 4 15.00 6.49 -4.93
C LEU A 4 13.84 5.92 -4.10
N LEU A 5 12.69 5.71 -4.75
CA LEU A 5 11.49 5.11 -4.16
C LEU A 5 11.11 3.83 -4.91
N THR A 6 11.04 2.70 -4.21
CA THR A 6 10.80 1.36 -4.81
C THR A 6 9.49 0.69 -4.40
N ARG A 7 8.59 1.43 -3.73
CA ARG A 7 7.29 0.92 -3.27
C ARG A 7 6.23 0.94 -4.38
N ALA A 8 4.96 0.67 -4.05
CA ALA A 8 3.88 0.70 -5.04
C ALA A 8 3.74 2.07 -5.72
N ALA A 9 3.42 2.11 -7.02
CA ALA A 9 3.41 3.33 -7.85
C ALA A 9 2.64 4.51 -7.23
N GLU A 10 1.41 4.28 -6.77
CA GLU A 10 0.59 5.31 -6.11
C GLU A 10 1.23 5.86 -4.83
N ASP A 11 1.90 4.98 -4.07
CA ASP A 11 2.59 5.37 -2.86
C ASP A 11 3.92 6.08 -3.17
N CYS A 12 4.63 5.71 -4.23
CA CYS A 12 5.78 6.44 -4.75
C CYS A 12 5.36 7.88 -5.11
N ALA A 13 4.32 8.03 -5.92
CA ALA A 13 3.80 9.34 -6.32
C ALA A 13 3.36 10.19 -5.12
N ARG A 14 2.76 9.58 -4.09
CA ARG A 14 2.45 10.28 -2.84
C ARG A 14 3.72 10.75 -2.12
N SER A 15 4.69 9.86 -1.91
CA SER A 15 5.92 10.17 -1.18
C SER A 15 6.73 11.24 -1.93
N ALA A 16 6.82 11.15 -3.26
CA ALA A 16 7.46 12.13 -4.12
C ALA A 16 6.85 13.53 -3.98
N ARG A 17 5.52 13.65 -3.83
CA ARG A 17 4.87 14.96 -3.56
C ARG A 17 5.27 15.55 -2.22
N PHE A 18 5.46 14.73 -1.19
CA PHE A 18 5.92 15.23 0.11
C PHE A 18 7.40 15.62 0.07
N LEU A 19 8.25 14.78 -0.54
CA LEU A 19 9.67 15.08 -0.73
C LEU A 19 9.89 16.37 -1.52
N ARG A 20 9.10 16.60 -2.58
CA ARG A 20 9.17 17.83 -3.37
C ARG A 20 8.91 19.10 -2.55
N ARG A 21 7.98 19.03 -1.57
CA ARG A 21 7.71 20.15 -0.65
C ARG A 21 8.86 20.45 0.30
N LEU A 22 9.77 19.49 0.46
CA LEU A 22 11.02 19.63 1.21
C LEU A 22 12.20 20.00 0.32
N GLY A 23 11.99 20.32 -0.96
CA GLY A 23 13.06 20.60 -1.92
C GLY A 23 13.83 19.36 -2.39
N ILE A 24 13.31 18.16 -2.13
CA ILE A 24 13.97 16.89 -2.43
C ILE A 24 13.36 16.28 -3.69
N GLU A 25 14.21 15.95 -4.66
CA GLU A 25 13.79 15.27 -5.90
C GLU A 25 13.65 13.76 -5.65
N ALA A 26 12.59 13.15 -6.16
CA ALA A 26 12.31 11.73 -5.99
C ALA A 26 12.27 11.01 -7.33
N VAL A 27 13.11 9.98 -7.47
CA VAL A 27 13.09 9.02 -8.59
C VAL A 27 12.14 7.89 -8.23
N CYS A 28 11.01 7.81 -8.93
CA CYS A 28 9.98 6.81 -8.65
C CYS A 28 10.21 5.55 -9.49
N ALA A 29 10.75 4.50 -8.90
CA ALA A 29 10.98 3.21 -9.56
C ALA A 29 10.16 2.10 -8.88
N PRO A 30 8.82 2.09 -9.04
CA PRO A 30 7.97 1.17 -8.31
C PRO A 30 8.24 -0.30 -8.66
N LEU A 31 8.47 -1.13 -7.64
CA LEU A 31 8.70 -2.58 -7.80
C LEU A 31 7.48 -3.42 -7.41
N ILE A 32 6.38 -2.76 -7.05
CA ILE A 32 5.13 -3.40 -6.71
C ILE A 32 4.02 -2.72 -7.51
N GLU A 33 3.23 -3.52 -8.21
CA GLU A 33 2.09 -3.03 -8.96
C GLU A 33 0.81 -3.61 -8.38
N THR A 34 -0.23 -2.78 -8.29
CA THR A 34 -1.58 -3.26 -7.99
C THR A 34 -2.19 -3.73 -9.31
N ARG A 35 -2.48 -5.03 -9.43
CA ARG A 35 -3.15 -5.60 -10.61
C ARG A 35 -4.55 -6.09 -10.24
N PRO A 36 -5.54 -5.99 -11.14
CA PRO A 36 -6.79 -6.72 -10.97
C PRO A 36 -6.52 -8.21 -10.73
N ALA A 37 -7.28 -8.81 -9.83
CA ALA A 37 -7.20 -10.22 -9.51
C ALA A 37 -8.50 -10.91 -9.94
N ASP A 38 -9.40 -11.22 -9.00
CA ASP A 38 -10.61 -11.96 -9.31
C ASP A 38 -11.74 -11.03 -9.77
N SER A 39 -12.58 -11.51 -10.69
CA SER A 39 -13.82 -10.83 -11.06
C SER A 39 -14.77 -10.75 -9.86
N ALA A 40 -15.67 -9.75 -9.86
CA ALA A 40 -16.63 -9.59 -8.79
C ALA A 40 -17.51 -10.84 -8.62
N PRO A 41 -17.75 -11.31 -7.38
CA PRO A 41 -18.56 -12.50 -7.16
C PRO A 41 -20.01 -12.26 -7.54
N ALA A 42 -20.68 -13.29 -8.05
CA ALA A 42 -22.13 -13.28 -8.18
C ALA A 42 -22.76 -13.32 -6.77
N LEU A 43 -23.58 -12.33 -6.44
CA LEU A 43 -24.24 -12.22 -5.13
C LEU A 43 -25.75 -12.14 -5.31
N ALA A 44 -26.48 -13.01 -4.60
CA ALA A 44 -27.94 -12.96 -4.54
C ALA A 44 -28.46 -11.80 -3.67
N ALA A 45 -27.72 -11.44 -2.62
CA ALA A 45 -28.04 -10.35 -1.71
C ALA A 45 -26.79 -9.61 -1.26
N CYS A 46 -26.95 -8.32 -1.00
CA CYS A 46 -25.91 -7.44 -0.48
C CYS A 46 -26.57 -6.26 0.23
N ASP A 47 -26.20 -6.04 1.48
CA ASP A 47 -26.73 -4.98 2.33
C ASP A 47 -25.70 -3.86 2.53
N GLY A 48 -24.40 -4.17 2.41
CA GLY A 48 -23.34 -3.19 2.53
C GLY A 48 -22.01 -3.64 1.92
N VAL A 49 -21.13 -2.67 1.69
CA VAL A 49 -19.81 -2.90 1.10
C VAL A 49 -18.73 -2.41 2.07
N ILE A 50 -17.78 -3.27 2.42
CA ILE A 50 -16.63 -2.95 3.25
C ILE A 50 -15.43 -2.68 2.35
N VAL A 51 -14.72 -1.58 2.61
CA VAL A 51 -13.50 -1.20 1.89
C VAL A 51 -12.39 -0.93 2.91
N THR A 52 -11.38 -1.81 2.95
CA THR A 52 -10.27 -1.73 3.93
C THR A 52 -8.98 -1.16 3.37
N SER A 53 -8.97 -0.74 2.11
CA SER A 53 -7.79 -0.22 1.44
C SER A 53 -8.19 0.85 0.43
N ALA A 54 -7.41 1.92 0.34
CA ALA A 54 -7.59 2.92 -0.71
C ALA A 54 -7.48 2.30 -2.12
N LYS A 55 -6.72 1.21 -2.28
CA LYS A 55 -6.56 0.50 -3.56
C LYS A 55 -7.84 -0.20 -4.03
N ALA A 56 -8.69 -0.62 -3.08
CA ALA A 56 -9.97 -1.25 -3.41
C ALA A 56 -10.96 -0.26 -4.05
N ALA A 57 -10.73 1.06 -3.91
CA ALA A 57 -11.62 2.08 -4.46
C ALA A 57 -11.73 2.02 -6.00
N ALA A 58 -10.65 1.66 -6.69
CA ALA A 58 -10.63 1.56 -8.15
C ALA A 58 -11.55 0.47 -8.70
N PHE A 59 -11.88 -0.53 -7.87
CA PHE A 59 -12.70 -1.68 -8.25
C PHE A 59 -14.18 -1.48 -7.91
N LEU A 60 -14.55 -0.37 -7.26
CA LEU A 60 -15.95 -0.15 -6.85
C LEU A 60 -16.90 0.07 -8.04
N ALA A 61 -16.38 0.49 -9.19
CA ALA A 61 -17.16 0.59 -10.43
C ALA A 61 -17.71 -0.78 -10.88
N ASP A 62 -16.98 -1.85 -10.57
CA ASP A 62 -17.29 -3.23 -10.95
C ASP A 62 -18.07 -3.97 -9.84
N LEU A 63 -18.66 -3.24 -8.90
CA LEU A 63 -19.49 -3.84 -7.85
C LEU A 63 -20.62 -4.70 -8.46
N PRO A 64 -20.90 -5.88 -7.88
CA PRO A 64 -22.06 -6.68 -8.26
C PRO A 64 -23.34 -5.87 -8.20
N GLN A 65 -24.28 -6.15 -9.10
CA GLN A 65 -25.55 -5.41 -9.19
C GLN A 65 -26.29 -5.35 -7.85
N ALA A 66 -26.28 -6.44 -7.06
CA ALA A 66 -26.88 -6.50 -5.73
C ALA A 66 -26.29 -5.48 -4.74
N CYS A 67 -25.02 -5.09 -4.91
CA CYS A 67 -24.32 -4.15 -4.04
C CYS A 67 -24.39 -2.69 -4.51
N ARG A 68 -24.90 -2.41 -5.72
CA ARG A 68 -24.99 -1.03 -6.22
C ARG A 68 -25.97 -0.21 -5.38
N GLY A 69 -25.56 1.00 -5.02
CA GLY A 69 -26.33 1.90 -4.15
C GLY A 69 -26.33 1.53 -2.66
N LYS A 70 -25.67 0.43 -2.27
CA LYS A 70 -25.59 0.00 -0.86
C LYS A 70 -24.59 0.85 -0.07
N PRO A 71 -24.78 1.00 1.25
CA PRO A 71 -23.86 1.74 2.10
C PRO A 71 -22.44 1.18 2.06
N ILE A 72 -21.47 2.08 1.87
CA ILE A 72 -20.05 1.75 1.91
C ILE A 72 -19.46 2.10 3.29
N PHE A 73 -18.73 1.15 3.87
CA PHE A 73 -18.01 1.27 5.12
C PHE A 73 -16.50 1.32 4.82
N ALA A 74 -15.92 2.51 4.89
CA ALA A 74 -14.49 2.69 4.66
C ALA A 74 -13.73 2.56 5.98
N VAL A 75 -12.65 1.79 6.01
CA VAL A 75 -11.87 1.57 7.25
C VAL A 75 -11.29 2.84 7.84
N GLY A 76 -11.05 3.87 7.03
CA GLY A 76 -10.58 5.15 7.51
C GLY A 76 -10.52 6.27 6.47
N PRO A 77 -10.10 7.49 6.87
CA PRO A 77 -10.22 8.69 6.04
C PRO A 77 -9.49 8.60 4.71
N ARG A 78 -8.36 7.88 4.65
CA ARG A 78 -7.63 7.65 3.39
C ARG A 78 -8.47 6.83 2.40
N THR A 79 -9.09 5.77 2.88
CA THR A 79 -9.93 4.90 2.06
C THR A 79 -11.18 5.63 1.61
N ALA A 80 -11.86 6.35 2.51
CA ALA A 80 -13.04 7.14 2.18
C ALA A 80 -12.76 8.19 1.09
N ARG A 81 -11.63 8.91 1.18
CA ARG A 81 -11.22 9.86 0.12
C ARG A 81 -10.92 9.19 -1.21
N ALA A 82 -10.35 7.98 -1.21
CA ALA A 82 -10.13 7.23 -2.44
C ALA A 82 -11.46 6.78 -3.05
N THR A 83 -12.36 6.22 -2.25
CA THR A 83 -13.72 5.85 -2.62
C THR A 83 -14.48 7.03 -3.26
N ALA A 84 -14.39 8.23 -2.66
CA ALA A 84 -15.00 9.45 -3.18
C ALA A 84 -14.50 9.86 -4.57
N ARG A 85 -13.22 9.65 -4.87
CA ARG A 85 -12.66 9.96 -6.21
C ARG A 85 -13.22 9.07 -7.32
N HIS A 86 -13.79 7.93 -6.95
CA HIS A 86 -14.48 7.02 -7.88
C HIS A 86 -16.00 7.22 -7.86
N GLY A 87 -16.51 8.32 -7.29
CA GLY A 87 -17.93 8.66 -7.29
C GLY A 87 -18.75 8.00 -6.17
N PHE A 88 -18.10 7.33 -5.22
CA PHE A 88 -18.78 6.64 -4.12
C PHE A 88 -18.60 7.39 -2.80
N VAL A 89 -19.66 7.50 -2.01
CA VAL A 89 -19.59 8.14 -0.67
C VAL A 89 -19.68 7.06 0.41
N ALA A 90 -18.71 7.07 1.33
CA ALA A 90 -18.76 6.18 2.47
C ALA A 90 -19.82 6.65 3.47
N ARG A 91 -20.75 5.76 3.85
CA ARG A 91 -21.72 6.00 4.92
C ARG A 91 -21.04 6.12 6.27
N HIS A 92 -19.97 5.35 6.48
CA HIS A 92 -19.17 5.39 7.68
C HIS A 92 -17.67 5.38 7.34
N VAL A 93 -16.91 6.16 8.09
CA VAL A 93 -15.46 6.24 7.99
C VAL A 93 -14.87 5.86 9.35
N GLY A 94 -14.20 4.72 9.40
CA GLY A 94 -13.54 4.23 10.61
C GLY A 94 -12.29 5.02 10.99
N ALA A 95 -11.55 4.52 11.99
CA ALA A 95 -10.34 5.16 12.52
C ALA A 95 -9.05 4.72 11.79
N GLY A 96 -9.16 3.84 10.79
CA GLY A 96 -8.03 3.28 10.05
C GLY A 96 -7.70 1.83 10.44
N ASP A 97 -8.45 1.24 11.37
CA ASP A 97 -8.28 -0.14 11.83
C ASP A 97 -9.56 -0.97 11.69
N ALA A 98 -9.41 -2.29 11.58
CA ALA A 98 -10.52 -3.23 11.45
C ALA A 98 -11.45 -3.22 12.68
N GLY A 99 -10.93 -2.95 13.88
CA GLY A 99 -11.71 -2.87 15.11
C GLY A 99 -12.75 -1.77 15.07
N SER A 100 -12.41 -0.61 14.49
CA SER A 100 -13.35 0.49 14.28
C SER A 100 -14.56 0.08 13.43
N LEU A 101 -14.33 -0.62 12.32
CA LEU A 101 -15.40 -1.14 11.46
C LEU A 101 -16.25 -2.20 12.19
N MET A 102 -15.60 -3.12 12.90
CA MET A 102 -16.32 -4.15 13.67
C MET A 102 -17.23 -3.54 14.74
N ARG A 103 -16.84 -2.43 15.37
CA ARG A 103 -17.71 -1.71 16.33
C ARG A 103 -18.85 -0.96 15.64
N ALA A 104 -18.57 -0.29 14.53
CA ALA A 104 -19.53 0.60 13.88
C ALA A 104 -20.62 -0.13 13.08
N ILE A 105 -20.26 -1.17 12.34
CA ILE A 105 -21.18 -1.88 11.44
C ILE A 105 -22.41 -2.43 12.19
N PRO A 106 -22.28 -3.16 13.33
CA PRO A 106 -23.44 -3.67 14.07
C PRO A 106 -24.37 -2.60 14.63
N ALA A 107 -23.86 -1.39 14.91
CA ALA A 107 -24.68 -0.27 15.36
C ALA A 107 -25.48 0.38 14.22
N ILE A 108 -25.07 0.19 12.97
CA ILE A 108 -25.70 0.76 11.78
C ILE A 108 -26.62 -0.27 11.11
N MET A 109 -26.27 -1.54 11.20
CA MET A 109 -26.93 -2.63 10.50
C MET A 109 -26.82 -3.93 11.32
N PRO A 110 -27.93 -4.52 11.77
CA PRO A 110 -27.90 -5.72 12.58
C PRO A 110 -27.61 -6.98 11.73
N PRO A 111 -27.07 -8.05 12.34
CA PRO A 111 -27.02 -9.36 11.71
C PRO A 111 -28.45 -9.93 11.46
N PRO A 112 -28.66 -10.78 10.45
CA PRO A 112 -27.67 -11.36 9.55
C PRO A 112 -27.52 -10.59 8.21
N ALA A 113 -27.02 -9.36 8.24
CA ALA A 113 -26.75 -8.62 7.02
C ALA A 113 -25.61 -9.22 6.16
N HIS A 114 -25.78 -9.12 4.84
CA HIS A 114 -24.85 -9.58 3.82
C HIS A 114 -23.88 -8.47 3.42
N LEU A 115 -22.59 -8.65 3.69
CA LEU A 115 -21.56 -7.66 3.43
C LEU A 115 -20.57 -8.18 2.39
N LEU A 116 -20.33 -7.37 1.35
CA LEU A 116 -19.24 -7.60 0.41
C LEU A 116 -18.00 -6.86 0.88
N HIS A 117 -16.92 -7.57 1.19
CA HIS A 117 -15.63 -6.96 1.53
C HIS A 117 -14.72 -6.94 0.31
N VAL A 118 -14.54 -5.76 -0.27
CA VAL A 118 -13.61 -5.52 -1.38
C VAL A 118 -12.20 -5.37 -0.82
N THR A 119 -11.32 -6.29 -1.19
CA THR A 119 -9.98 -6.39 -0.62
C THR A 119 -8.97 -6.85 -1.67
N GLY A 120 -7.68 -6.83 -1.31
CA GLY A 120 -6.65 -7.50 -2.11
C GLY A 120 -6.42 -8.94 -1.65
N ARG A 121 -5.77 -9.78 -2.47
CA ARG A 121 -5.36 -11.14 -2.09
C ARG A 121 -4.56 -11.15 -0.77
N ASP A 122 -3.58 -10.26 -0.66
CA ASP A 122 -2.77 -10.06 0.55
C ASP A 122 -3.52 -9.27 1.64
N HIS A 123 -4.63 -9.82 2.17
CA HIS A 123 -5.44 -9.17 3.20
C HIS A 123 -5.28 -9.78 4.59
N LYS A 124 -5.63 -9.00 5.60
CA LYS A 124 -5.75 -9.49 6.98
C LYS A 124 -7.12 -10.14 7.17
N ALA A 125 -7.21 -11.13 8.05
CA ALA A 125 -8.47 -11.82 8.35
C ALA A 125 -9.57 -10.87 8.90
N GLU A 126 -9.17 -9.79 9.59
CA GLU A 126 -10.08 -8.78 10.10
C GLU A 126 -10.32 -7.65 9.07
N PRO A 127 -11.55 -7.11 8.97
CA PRO A 127 -12.69 -7.28 9.88
C PRO A 127 -13.62 -8.47 9.57
N ALA A 128 -13.38 -9.19 8.46
CA ALA A 128 -14.32 -10.21 7.99
C ALA A 128 -14.54 -11.34 9.02
N ARG A 129 -13.46 -11.84 9.64
CA ARG A 129 -13.54 -12.88 10.66
C ARG A 129 -14.37 -12.43 11.87
N GLY A 130 -14.07 -11.29 12.46
CA GLY A 130 -14.80 -10.80 13.63
C GLY A 130 -16.26 -10.43 13.35
N LEU A 131 -16.58 -9.95 12.14
CA LEU A 131 -17.97 -9.72 11.73
C LEU A 131 -18.75 -11.04 11.56
N ARG A 132 -18.14 -12.06 10.94
CA ARG A 132 -18.75 -13.40 10.84
C ARG A 132 -19.04 -13.99 12.22
N ALA A 133 -18.12 -13.84 13.17
CA ALA A 133 -18.31 -14.26 14.55
C ALA A 133 -19.48 -13.53 15.28
N ARG A 134 -19.94 -12.40 14.75
CA ARG A 134 -21.09 -11.63 15.24
C ARG A 134 -22.38 -11.89 14.45
N GLY A 135 -22.41 -12.92 13.60
CA GLY A 135 -23.59 -13.34 12.85
C GLY A 135 -23.79 -12.65 11.50
N PHE A 136 -22.81 -11.89 10.99
CA PHE A 136 -22.87 -11.32 9.64
C PHE A 136 -22.47 -12.33 8.58
N VAL A 137 -23.08 -12.23 7.40
CA VAL A 137 -22.63 -12.96 6.21
C VAL A 137 -21.63 -12.08 5.47
N VAL A 138 -20.34 -12.40 5.54
CA VAL A 138 -19.29 -11.62 4.85
C VAL A 138 -18.74 -12.42 3.68
N THR A 139 -18.92 -11.92 2.46
CA THR A 139 -18.28 -12.43 1.25
C THR A 139 -17.05 -11.59 0.92
N LEU A 140 -15.93 -12.24 0.67
CA LEU A 140 -14.72 -11.54 0.22
C LEU A 140 -14.73 -11.43 -1.30
N TRP A 141 -14.31 -10.28 -1.79
CA TRP A 141 -13.92 -10.11 -3.18
C TRP A 141 -12.46 -9.65 -3.21
N GLU A 142 -11.57 -10.57 -3.58
CA GLU A 142 -10.16 -10.29 -3.82
C GLU A 142 -9.98 -9.61 -5.18
N ALA A 143 -10.41 -8.34 -5.25
CA ALA A 143 -10.48 -7.57 -6.49
C ALA A 143 -9.11 -7.26 -7.09
N TYR A 144 -8.06 -7.29 -6.26
CA TYR A 144 -6.70 -6.98 -6.71
C TYR A 144 -5.65 -7.79 -5.99
N GLU A 145 -4.45 -7.77 -6.54
CA GLU A 145 -3.26 -8.27 -5.89
C GLU A 145 -2.10 -7.31 -6.05
N ALA A 146 -1.16 -7.35 -5.11
CA ALA A 146 0.12 -6.69 -5.27
C ALA A 146 1.05 -7.66 -5.99
N ARG A 147 1.43 -7.38 -7.24
CA ARG A 147 2.44 -8.15 -7.98
C ARG A 147 3.79 -7.48 -7.93
N ALA A 148 4.86 -8.27 -7.89
CA ALA A 148 6.21 -7.77 -8.06
C ALA A 148 6.44 -7.40 -9.53
N CYS A 149 7.09 -6.27 -9.79
CA CYS A 149 7.55 -5.95 -11.13
C CYS A 149 8.64 -6.94 -11.56
N PRO A 150 8.64 -7.42 -12.81
CA PRO A 150 9.61 -8.41 -13.28
C PRO A 150 11.03 -7.82 -13.32
N GLU A 151 11.16 -6.51 -13.49
CA GLU A 151 12.43 -5.82 -13.65
C GLU A 151 12.45 -4.52 -12.84
N PHE A 152 13.64 -3.95 -12.66
CA PHE A 152 13.78 -2.60 -12.10
C PHE A 152 13.39 -1.56 -13.16
N PRO A 153 12.50 -0.58 -12.86
CA PRO A 153 12.08 0.42 -13.83
C PRO A 153 13.27 1.19 -14.46
N PRO A 154 13.24 1.44 -15.79
CA PRO A 154 14.35 2.08 -16.50
C PRO A 154 14.79 3.42 -15.90
N GLU A 155 13.84 4.25 -15.46
CA GLU A 155 14.13 5.54 -14.83
C GLU A 155 15.05 5.41 -13.60
N GLY A 156 14.83 4.37 -12.79
CA GLY A 156 15.67 4.10 -11.63
C GLY A 156 17.05 3.55 -12.01
N ILE A 157 17.11 2.68 -13.02
CA ILE A 157 18.36 2.15 -13.58
C ILE A 157 19.24 3.28 -14.11
N ASP A 158 18.67 4.18 -14.90
CA ASP A 158 19.40 5.29 -15.51
C ASP A 158 19.89 6.29 -14.46
N ALA A 159 19.06 6.58 -13.45
CA ALA A 159 19.45 7.43 -12.34
C ALA A 159 20.59 6.84 -11.49
N LEU A 160 20.57 5.52 -11.25
CA LEU A 160 21.64 4.79 -10.56
C LEU A 160 22.93 4.77 -11.37
N LYS A 161 22.86 4.47 -12.67
CA LYS A 161 24.02 4.45 -13.58
C LYS A 161 24.69 5.82 -13.65
N ALA A 162 23.89 6.88 -13.66
CA ALA A 162 24.37 8.26 -13.67
C ALA A 162 24.98 8.72 -12.32
N GLY A 163 24.88 7.93 -11.25
CA GLY A 163 25.37 8.32 -9.92
C GLY A 163 24.62 9.52 -9.32
N ARG A 164 23.37 9.74 -9.72
CA ARG A 164 22.55 10.91 -9.32
C ARG A 164 21.53 10.57 -8.23
N ILE A 165 21.81 9.58 -7.39
CA ILE A 165 20.94 9.21 -6.27
C ILE A 165 21.79 9.24 -5.02
N ASP A 166 21.29 9.89 -3.99
CA ASP A 166 21.99 10.04 -2.71
C ASP A 166 21.49 9.02 -1.68
N ALA A 167 20.20 8.67 -1.76
CA ALA A 167 19.57 7.75 -0.83
C ALA A 167 18.43 6.93 -1.44
N ALA A 168 18.09 5.80 -0.82
CA ALA A 168 16.92 4.99 -1.16
C ALA A 168 16.04 4.76 0.07
N LEU A 169 14.72 4.92 -0.08
CA LEU A 169 13.76 4.77 1.02
C LEU A 169 13.02 3.43 0.93
N HIS A 170 13.02 2.67 2.04
CA HIS A 170 12.46 1.32 2.13
C HIS A 170 11.34 1.23 3.18
N TYR A 171 10.14 0.90 2.71
CA TYR A 171 8.92 0.96 3.52
C TYR A 171 8.39 -0.40 3.97
N SER A 172 8.97 -1.49 3.48
CA SER A 172 8.55 -2.84 3.83
C SER A 172 9.63 -3.86 3.52
N PRO A 173 9.64 -5.02 4.22
CA PRO A 173 10.52 -6.13 3.90
C PRO A 173 10.40 -6.57 2.44
N ARG A 174 9.16 -6.61 1.92
CA ARG A 174 8.87 -7.04 0.55
C ARG A 174 9.51 -6.13 -0.49
N SER A 175 9.33 -4.80 -0.38
CA SER A 175 9.92 -3.85 -1.33
C SER A 175 11.45 -3.83 -1.27
N ALA A 176 12.04 -3.99 -0.08
CA ALA A 176 13.50 -4.03 0.07
C ALA A 176 14.11 -5.28 -0.59
N LYS A 177 13.52 -6.45 -0.37
CA LYS A 177 13.94 -7.71 -1.04
C LYS A 177 13.83 -7.60 -2.56
N LEU A 178 12.72 -7.05 -3.07
CA LEU A 178 12.55 -6.82 -4.50
C LEU A 178 13.60 -5.86 -5.05
N ALA A 179 13.91 -4.77 -4.33
CA ALA A 179 14.95 -3.84 -4.76
C ALA A 179 16.31 -4.51 -4.90
N LEU A 180 16.75 -5.26 -3.89
CA LEU A 180 18.03 -5.99 -3.93
C LEU A 180 18.07 -7.02 -5.07
N ALA A 181 17.00 -7.80 -5.24
CA ALA A 181 16.93 -8.81 -6.30
C ALA A 181 17.02 -8.17 -7.70
N ARG A 182 16.16 -7.18 -7.97
CA ARG A 182 16.08 -6.51 -9.29
C ARG A 182 17.33 -5.70 -9.62
N ILE A 183 17.95 -5.06 -8.63
CA ILE A 183 19.24 -4.38 -8.78
C ILE A 183 20.36 -5.38 -9.10
N GLY A 184 20.29 -6.56 -8.51
CA GLY A 184 21.24 -7.64 -8.74
C GLY A 184 21.19 -8.19 -10.14
N GLU A 185 19.99 -8.48 -10.62
CA GLU A 185 19.73 -8.88 -12.01
C GLU A 185 20.25 -7.81 -12.99
N ALA A 186 20.18 -6.53 -12.62
CA ALA A 186 20.70 -5.42 -13.42
C ALA A 186 22.21 -5.14 -13.27
N GLY A 187 22.94 -5.89 -12.43
CA GLY A 187 24.38 -5.69 -12.21
C GLY A 187 24.75 -4.38 -11.51
N LEU A 188 23.82 -3.75 -10.78
CA LEU A 188 24.03 -2.45 -10.12
C LEU A 188 24.22 -2.53 -8.60
N GLN A 189 24.47 -3.75 -8.09
CA GLN A 189 24.62 -4.05 -6.65
C GLN A 189 25.53 -3.05 -5.93
N ALA A 190 26.75 -2.82 -6.45
CA ALA A 190 27.73 -1.96 -5.81
C ALA A 190 27.28 -0.48 -5.75
N ARG A 191 26.64 0.02 -6.82
CA ARG A 191 26.12 1.40 -6.87
C ARG A 191 24.96 1.57 -5.90
N PHE A 192 24.07 0.59 -5.83
CA PHE A 192 22.95 0.61 -4.91
C PHE A 192 23.42 0.54 -3.45
N ALA A 193 24.34 -0.36 -3.13
CA ALA A 193 24.87 -0.53 -1.78
C ALA A 193 25.67 0.68 -1.27
N ALA A 194 26.16 1.54 -2.17
CA ALA A 194 26.85 2.79 -1.84
C ALA A 194 25.90 3.94 -1.45
N LEU A 195 24.60 3.83 -1.76
CA LEU A 195 23.60 4.82 -1.35
C LEU A 195 23.36 4.76 0.16
N ARG A 196 22.93 5.87 0.75
CA ARG A 196 22.29 5.82 2.08
C ARG A 196 20.95 5.09 1.99
N GLN A 197 20.84 3.98 2.71
CA GLN A 197 19.62 3.20 2.78
C GLN A 197 18.81 3.59 4.01
N VAL A 198 17.62 4.17 3.82
CA VAL A 198 16.73 4.52 4.93
C VAL A 198 15.62 3.49 5.03
N ALA A 199 15.67 2.69 6.08
CA ALA A 199 14.73 1.61 6.35
C ALA A 199 13.69 2.03 7.39
N ILE A 200 12.39 1.84 7.13
CA ILE A 200 11.32 2.23 8.05
C ILE A 200 11.38 1.51 9.42
N SER A 201 12.02 0.34 9.48
CA SER A 201 12.12 -0.49 10.68
C SER A 201 13.42 -1.30 10.73
N PRO A 202 13.79 -1.84 11.91
CA PRO A 202 14.94 -2.74 12.06
C PRO A 202 14.88 -3.97 11.14
N ASP A 203 13.71 -4.58 10.96
CA ASP A 203 13.54 -5.76 10.10
C ASP A 203 13.88 -5.46 8.64
N VAL A 204 13.52 -4.26 8.16
CA VAL A 204 13.86 -3.81 6.81
C VAL A 204 15.36 -3.50 6.71
N ALA A 205 15.94 -2.92 7.76
CA ALA A 205 17.37 -2.65 7.80
C ALA A 205 18.22 -3.93 7.77
N ALA A 206 17.80 -4.98 8.48
CA ALA A 206 18.48 -6.28 8.47
C ALA A 206 18.56 -6.85 7.04
N ILE A 207 17.45 -6.85 6.29
CA ILE A 207 17.40 -7.29 4.89
C ILE A 207 18.41 -6.54 4.02
N LEU A 208 18.53 -5.23 4.20
CA LEU A 208 19.44 -4.40 3.40
C LEU A 208 20.91 -4.66 3.76
N ARG A 209 21.21 -4.85 5.05
CA ARG A 209 22.55 -5.20 5.52
C ARG A 209 22.98 -6.58 5.02
N ASP A 210 22.10 -7.57 5.09
CA ASP A 210 22.33 -8.91 4.54
C ASP A 210 22.52 -8.85 3.00
N GLY A 211 21.86 -7.89 2.35
CA GLY A 211 22.05 -7.57 0.93
C GLY A 211 23.34 -6.80 0.61
N GLY A 212 24.24 -6.59 1.57
CA GLY A 212 25.53 -5.93 1.37
C GLY A 212 25.52 -4.40 1.49
N CYS A 213 24.40 -3.79 1.86
CA CYS A 213 24.35 -2.34 2.10
C CYS A 213 24.99 -1.99 3.45
N ARG A 214 25.92 -1.04 3.46
CA ARG A 214 26.68 -0.67 4.67
C ARG A 214 26.11 0.55 5.39
N ASP A 215 25.73 1.60 4.64
CA ASP A 215 25.08 2.79 5.22
C ASP A 215 23.56 2.55 5.31
N VAL A 216 23.12 1.92 6.39
CA VAL A 216 21.69 1.61 6.64
C VAL A 216 21.21 2.30 7.92
N VAL A 217 20.28 3.24 7.76
CA VAL A 217 19.72 4.09 8.81
C VAL A 217 18.27 3.71 9.10
N VAL A 218 17.93 3.58 10.39
CA VAL A 218 16.55 3.41 10.86
C VAL A 218 16.13 4.69 11.58
N PRO A 219 15.02 5.35 11.18
CA PRO A 219 14.57 6.56 11.85
C PRO A 219 14.01 6.25 13.24
N PRO A 220 13.91 7.26 14.13
CA PRO A 220 13.42 7.07 15.51
C PRO A 220 11.94 6.68 15.60
N ALA A 221 11.18 6.78 14.50
CA ALA A 221 9.79 6.35 14.43
C ALA A 221 9.47 5.78 13.04
N PRO A 222 8.60 4.74 12.95
CA PRO A 222 8.30 4.06 11.70
C PRO A 222 7.27 4.83 10.86
N ASN A 223 7.60 6.05 10.47
CA ASN A 223 6.75 6.90 9.65
C ASN A 223 7.54 7.72 8.62
N GLU A 224 6.86 8.10 7.53
CA GLU A 224 7.45 8.85 6.40
C GLU A 224 8.17 10.14 6.86
N LYS A 225 7.58 10.90 7.80
CA LYS A 225 8.17 12.14 8.29
C LYS A 225 9.52 11.92 8.98
N ALA A 226 9.64 10.85 9.77
CA ALA A 226 10.88 10.50 10.45
C ALA A 226 11.93 9.95 9.46
N MET A 227 11.50 9.17 8.45
CA MET A 227 12.40 8.72 7.37
C MET A 227 13.01 9.90 6.61
N PHE A 228 12.23 10.94 6.30
CA PHE A 228 12.75 12.10 5.56
C PHE A 228 13.75 12.93 6.36
N ARG A 229 13.68 12.93 7.70
CA ARG A 229 14.59 13.69 8.57
C ARG A 229 15.99 13.08 8.68
N VAL A 230 16.15 11.81 8.34
CA VAL A 230 17.43 11.09 8.42
C VAL A 230 18.09 10.94 7.04
N LEU A 231 17.54 11.62 6.03
CA LEU A 231 18.18 11.76 4.73
C LEU A 231 19.49 12.56 4.87
N PRO A 232 20.48 12.34 3.99
CA PRO A 232 21.71 13.12 4.02
C PRO A 232 21.41 14.60 3.74
N ASP A 233 22.27 15.48 4.25
CA ASP A 233 22.24 16.89 3.86
C ASP A 233 22.60 17.04 2.37
N ALA A 234 22.11 18.11 1.76
CA ALA A 234 22.27 18.38 0.33
C ALA A 234 23.68 18.86 -0.04
#